data_AF-A0A357KVM7-F1
#
_entry.id   AF-A0A357KVM7-F1
#
_cell.length_a   1.000
_cell.length_b   1.000
_cell.length_c   1.000
_cell.angle_alpha   90.00
_cell.angle_beta   90.00
_cell.angle_gamma   90.00
#
_symmetry.space_group_name_H-M   'P 1'
#
loop_
_entity.id
_entity.type
_entity.pdbx_description
1 polymer ?
#
loop_
_entity_poly.entity_id
_entity_poly.type
_entity_poly.pdbx_seq_one_letter_code
_entity_poly.pdbx_strand_id
1 'polypeptide(L)'
;LALLLAALEVGFRAGRSRRKEDRDKSYLGTVQGGVLGLLGLLLGFSFAGAATRFVERQDLIVQQANALGTAYLRADMLGEPSRSALRQGLRDYTDAAINLFKEGGSTLTPAQLTSLESRHAPIWSAAVEGVRADPVIGVLVLPPVNEVIDLFSVRVASARRHLPP
;
A
#
# COMPACT_ATOMS: atom_id res chain seq x y z
N LEU A 1 7.83 -16.33 74.66
CA LEU A 1 7.67 -17.53 73.80
C LEU A 1 6.21 -17.80 73.42
N ALA A 2 5.28 -17.93 74.37
CA ALA A 2 3.86 -18.17 74.07
C ALA A 2 3.20 -17.07 73.19
N LEU A 3 3.52 -15.79 73.44
CA LEU A 3 3.03 -14.67 72.62
C LEU A 3 3.55 -14.70 71.17
N LEU A 4 4.78 -15.15 70.95
CA LEU A 4 5.36 -15.29 69.61
C LEU A 4 4.69 -16.43 68.84
N LEU A 5 4.39 -17.54 69.52
CA LEU A 5 3.67 -18.67 68.92
C LEU A 5 2.23 -18.31 68.58
N ALA A 6 1.54 -17.56 69.44
CA ALA A 6 0.19 -17.06 69.17
C ALA A 6 0.17 -16.10 67.97
N ALA A 7 1.14 -15.18 67.87
CA ALA A 7 1.29 -14.29 66.73
C ALA A 7 1.57 -15.04 65.42
N LEU A 8 2.38 -16.10 65.47
CA LEU A 8 2.68 -16.95 64.31
C LEU A 8 1.46 -17.76 63.85
N GLU A 9 0.70 -18.34 64.79
CA GLU A 9 -0.51 -19.12 64.48
C GLU A 9 -1.61 -18.22 63.90
N VAL A 10 -1.77 -17.00 64.42
CA VAL A 10 -2.70 -15.99 63.88
C VAL A 10 -2.25 -15.55 62.48
N GLY A 11 -0.94 -15.31 62.28
CA GLY A 11 -0.38 -14.99 60.96
C GLY A 11 -0.55 -16.13 59.95
N PHE A 12 -0.36 -17.38 60.37
CA PHE A 12 -0.51 -18.56 59.52
C PHE A 12 -1.98 -18.81 59.15
N ARG A 13 -2.91 -18.67 60.10
CA ARG A 13 -4.36 -18.78 59.84
C ARG A 13 -4.87 -17.63 58.97
N ALA A 14 -4.45 -16.39 59.22
CA ALA A 14 -4.78 -15.24 58.39
C ALA A 14 -4.20 -15.36 56.97
N GLY A 15 -2.94 -15.79 56.86
CA GLY A 15 -2.27 -16.05 55.58
C GLY A 15 -2.94 -17.18 54.80
N ARG A 16 -3.37 -18.27 55.45
CA ARG A 16 -4.07 -19.38 54.80
C ARG A 16 -5.46 -18.99 54.26
N SER A 17 -6.16 -18.08 54.95
CA SER A 17 -7.43 -17.53 54.46
C SER A 17 -7.23 -16.56 53.29
N ARG A 18 -6.17 -15.74 53.33
CA ARG A 18 -5.83 -14.79 52.24
C ARG A 18 -5.19 -15.46 51.01
N ARG A 19 -4.51 -16.59 51.18
CA ARG A 19 -3.88 -17.34 50.08
C ARG A 19 -4.90 -17.84 49.04
N LYS A 20 -6.17 -18.01 49.42
CA LYS A 20 -7.27 -18.33 48.49
C LYS A 20 -7.59 -17.11 47.61
N GLU A 21 -7.66 -15.93 48.22
CA GLU A 21 -7.88 -14.64 47.55
C GLU A 21 -6.67 -14.22 46.67
N ASP A 22 -5.44 -14.43 47.14
CA ASP A 22 -4.22 -14.16 46.36
C ASP A 22 -4.08 -15.11 45.17
N ARG A 23 -4.53 -16.36 45.32
CA ARG A 23 -4.52 -17.34 44.22
C ARG A 23 -5.55 -16.92 43.15
N ASP A 24 -6.75 -16.50 43.54
CA ASP A 24 -7.76 -15.96 42.61
C ASP A 24 -7.28 -14.66 41.92
N LYS A 25 -6.64 -13.75 42.66
CA LYS A 25 -6.00 -12.54 42.10
C LYS A 25 -4.84 -12.87 41.14
N SER A 26 -4.06 -13.91 41.42
CA SER A 26 -2.97 -14.39 40.56
C SER A 26 -3.48 -15.03 39.26
N TYR A 27 -4.56 -15.80 39.31
CA TYR A 27 -5.23 -16.30 38.11
C TYR A 27 -5.79 -15.16 37.26
N LEU A 28 -6.45 -14.17 37.89
CA LEU A 28 -6.93 -12.97 37.19
C LEU A 28 -5.79 -12.19 36.52
N GLY A 29 -4.65 -12.01 37.19
CA GLY A 29 -3.47 -11.35 36.62
C GLY A 29 -2.86 -12.12 35.44
N THR A 30 -2.87 -13.46 35.49
CA THR A 30 -2.39 -14.30 34.38
C THR A 30 -3.30 -14.19 33.16
N VAL A 31 -4.63 -14.23 33.37
CA VAL A 31 -5.60 -14.05 32.28
C VAL A 31 -5.50 -12.64 31.69
N GLN A 32 -5.40 -11.60 32.53
CA GLN A 32 -5.23 -10.22 32.08
C GLN A 32 -3.95 -10.06 31.25
N GLY A 33 -2.82 -10.62 31.71
CA GLY A 33 -1.57 -10.61 30.95
C GLY A 33 -1.68 -11.32 29.61
N GLY A 34 -2.36 -12.47 29.56
CA GLY A 34 -2.63 -13.22 28.33
C GLY A 34 -3.50 -12.43 27.34
N VAL A 35 -4.58 -11.79 27.81
CA VAL A 35 -5.45 -10.94 26.98
C VAL A 35 -4.68 -9.74 26.44
N LEU A 36 -3.91 -9.06 27.28
CA LEU A 36 -3.07 -7.92 26.85
C LEU A 36 -2.00 -8.35 25.85
N GLY A 37 -1.37 -9.52 26.05
CA GLY A 37 -0.42 -10.09 25.10
C GLY A 37 -1.05 -10.40 23.75
N LEU A 38 -2.25 -11.00 23.74
CA LEU A 38 -3.00 -11.27 22.50
C LEU A 38 -3.41 -9.97 21.80
N LEU A 39 -3.89 -8.97 22.54
CA LEU A 39 -4.23 -7.66 22.00
C LEU A 39 -3.00 -6.97 21.38
N GLY A 40 -1.85 -7.01 22.07
CA GLY A 40 -0.59 -6.49 21.54
C GLY A 40 -0.17 -7.18 20.25
N LEU A 41 -0.31 -8.51 20.18
CA LEU A 41 0.00 -9.29 18.98
C LEU A 41 -0.93 -8.94 17.81
N LEU A 42 -2.24 -8.86 18.05
CA LEU A 42 -3.22 -8.49 17.03
C LEU A 42 -2.97 -7.08 16.49
N LEU A 43 -2.67 -6.11 17.37
CA LEU A 43 -2.29 -4.77 16.95
C LEU A 43 -1.01 -4.76 16.14
N GLY A 44 0.01 -5.52 16.57
CA GLY A 44 1.26 -5.66 15.84
C GLY A 44 1.05 -6.19 14.42
N PHE A 45 0.24 -7.24 14.25
CA PHE A 45 -0.08 -7.78 12.93
C PHE A 45 -0.95 -6.83 12.09
N SER A 46 -1.92 -6.14 12.68
CA SER A 46 -2.73 -5.16 11.97
C SER A 46 -1.88 -3.99 11.44
N PHE A 47 -0.97 -3.46 12.26
CA PHE A 47 -0.08 -2.38 11.82
C PHE A 47 0.96 -2.85 10.80
N ALA A 48 1.52 -4.06 10.96
CA ALA A 48 2.43 -4.61 9.97
C ALA A 48 1.75 -4.75 8.59
N GLY A 49 0.53 -5.30 8.55
CA GLY A 49 -0.22 -5.43 7.30
C GLY A 49 -0.65 -4.09 6.69
N ALA A 50 -0.92 -3.07 7.51
CA ALA A 50 -1.19 -1.72 7.03
C ALA A 50 0.06 -1.04 6.47
N ALA A 51 1.20 -1.19 7.16
CA ALA A 51 2.48 -0.62 6.74
C ALA A 51 2.94 -1.19 5.40
N THR A 52 2.85 -2.51 5.20
CA THR A 52 3.21 -3.14 3.91
C THR A 52 2.39 -2.58 2.75
N ARG A 53 1.06 -2.48 2.89
CA ARG A 53 0.20 -1.90 1.85
C ARG A 53 0.51 -0.42 1.56
N PHE A 54 0.89 0.32 2.60
CA PHE A 54 1.29 1.72 2.44
C PHE A 54 2.59 1.84 1.63
N VAL A 55 3.61 1.04 1.96
CA VAL A 55 4.88 1.01 1.24
C VAL A 55 4.68 0.54 -0.21
N GLU A 56 3.93 -0.54 -0.44
CA GLU A 56 3.61 -1.02 -1.80
C GLU A 56 2.93 0.06 -2.66
N ARG A 57 2.01 0.83 -2.06
CA ARG A 57 1.36 1.95 -2.77
C ARG A 57 2.37 3.05 -3.11
N GLN A 58 3.28 3.37 -2.20
CA GLN A 58 4.32 4.39 -2.44
C GLN A 58 5.28 3.93 -3.54
N ASP A 59 5.71 2.67 -3.50
CA ASP A 59 6.61 2.09 -4.50
C ASP A 59 5.98 2.08 -5.89
N LEU A 60 4.69 1.72 -6.01
CA LEU A 60 3.96 1.77 -7.28
C LEU A 60 3.87 3.19 -7.85
N ILE A 61 3.70 4.21 -7.00
CA ILE A 61 3.69 5.62 -7.44
C ILE A 61 5.06 6.02 -7.99
N VAL A 62 6.14 5.64 -7.30
CA VAL A 62 7.51 5.94 -7.73
C VAL A 62 7.83 5.23 -9.05
N GLN A 63 7.46 3.95 -9.19
CA GLN A 63 7.62 3.20 -10.43
C GLN A 63 6.87 3.88 -11.59
N GLN A 64 5.63 4.31 -11.37
CA GLN A 64 4.85 5.00 -12.40
C GLN A 64 5.49 6.33 -12.82
N ALA A 65 5.99 7.10 -11.86
CA ALA A 65 6.71 8.35 -12.14
C ALA A 65 7.99 8.11 -12.95
N ASN A 66 8.75 7.05 -12.63
CA ASN A 66 9.96 6.69 -13.36
C ASN A 66 9.66 6.22 -14.79
N ALA A 67 8.62 5.41 -14.99
CA ALA A 67 8.17 4.98 -16.31
C ALA A 67 7.73 6.18 -17.17
N LEU A 68 6.93 7.09 -16.60
CA LEU A 68 6.52 8.34 -17.25
C LEU A 68 7.71 9.21 -17.64
N GLY A 69 8.66 9.42 -16.71
CA GLY A 69 9.88 10.19 -16.97
C GLY A 69 10.73 9.56 -18.08
N THR A 70 10.89 8.24 -18.06
CA THR A 70 11.64 7.50 -19.08
C THR A 70 10.97 7.60 -20.44
N ALA A 71 9.65 7.39 -20.52
CA ALA A 71 8.89 7.52 -21.75
C ALA A 71 8.96 8.95 -22.31
N TYR A 72 8.88 9.96 -21.44
CA TYR A 72 8.94 11.36 -21.82
C TYR A 72 10.29 11.76 -22.42
N LEU A 73 11.39 11.30 -21.82
CA LEU A 73 12.75 11.52 -22.34
C LEU A 73 12.97 10.77 -23.66
N ARG A 74 12.53 9.51 -23.75
CA ARG A 74 12.73 8.71 -24.98
C ARG A 74 11.83 9.16 -26.13
N ALA A 75 10.76 9.90 -25.87
CA ALA A 75 9.99 10.56 -26.91
C ALA A 75 10.85 11.50 -27.78
N ASP A 76 11.96 12.05 -27.25
CA ASP A 76 12.89 12.89 -28.03
C ASP A 76 13.61 12.13 -29.15
N MET A 77 13.61 10.78 -29.13
CA MET A 77 14.12 9.95 -30.21
C MET A 77 13.21 9.95 -31.44
N LEU A 78 11.94 10.33 -31.28
CA LEU A 78 10.97 10.38 -32.37
C LEU A 78 11.14 11.64 -33.22
N GLY A 79 10.77 11.58 -34.49
CA GLY A 79 10.55 12.76 -35.33
C GLY A 79 9.23 13.47 -35.01
N GLU A 80 9.08 14.70 -35.50
CA GLU A 80 7.78 15.37 -35.51
C GLU A 80 6.85 14.73 -36.56
N PRO A 81 5.52 14.67 -36.31
CA PRO A 81 4.79 15.22 -35.15
C PRO A 81 4.70 14.28 -33.94
N SER A 82 5.19 13.04 -34.06
CA SER A 82 5.00 11.99 -33.05
C SER A 82 5.70 12.30 -31.73
N ARG A 83 6.86 12.97 -31.76
CA ARG A 83 7.54 13.48 -30.56
C ARG A 83 6.62 14.37 -29.73
N SER A 84 6.09 15.43 -30.33
CA SER A 84 5.22 16.38 -29.65
C SER A 84 3.91 15.73 -29.19
N ALA A 85 3.31 14.88 -30.03
CA ALA A 85 2.09 14.16 -29.68
C ALA A 85 2.28 13.23 -28.47
N LEU A 86 3.37 12.45 -28.44
CA LEU A 86 3.66 11.54 -27.32
C LEU A 86 3.93 12.32 -26.03
N ARG A 87 4.77 13.37 -26.08
CA ARG A 87 5.06 14.20 -24.90
C ARG A 87 3.82 14.89 -24.36
N GLN A 88 2.94 15.38 -25.24
CA GLN A 88 1.68 15.98 -24.83
C GLN A 88 0.75 14.95 -24.19
N GLY A 89 0.58 13.78 -24.82
CA GLY A 89 -0.24 12.70 -24.27
C GLY A 89 0.22 12.26 -22.88
N LEU A 90 1.54 12.12 -22.66
CA LEU A 90 2.11 11.77 -21.35
C LEU A 90 1.85 12.85 -20.29
N ARG A 91 1.97 14.14 -20.64
CA ARG A 91 1.65 15.25 -19.72
C ARG A 91 0.17 15.26 -19.37
N ASP A 92 -0.69 15.19 -20.39
CA ASP A 92 -2.15 15.21 -20.22
C ASP A 92 -2.63 14.03 -19.36
N TYR A 93 -2.05 12.85 -19.56
CA TYR A 93 -2.29 11.69 -18.70
C TYR A 93 -1.84 11.92 -17.26
N THR A 94 -0.63 12.47 -17.07
CA THR A 94 -0.06 12.74 -15.75
C THR A 94 -0.91 13.74 -14.97
N ASP A 95 -1.35 14.83 -15.62
CA ASP A 95 -2.22 15.83 -15.00
C ASP A 95 -3.57 15.24 -14.61
N ALA A 96 -4.18 14.45 -15.51
CA ALA A 96 -5.44 13.76 -15.22
C ALA A 96 -5.29 12.75 -14.07
N ALA A 97 -4.19 12.02 -14.01
CA ALA A 97 -3.90 11.10 -12.90
C ALA A 97 -3.71 11.85 -11.59
N ILE A 98 -2.94 12.93 -11.57
CA ILE A 98 -2.71 13.75 -10.37
C ILE A 98 -4.04 14.29 -9.85
N ASN A 99 -4.89 14.85 -10.72
CA ASN A 99 -6.19 15.38 -10.32
C ASN A 99 -7.09 14.26 -9.79
N LEU A 100 -7.15 13.12 -10.48
CA LEU A 100 -7.97 11.99 -10.06
C LEU A 100 -7.57 11.47 -8.67
N PHE A 101 -6.28 11.30 -8.41
CA PHE A 101 -5.81 10.73 -7.14
C PHE A 101 -5.71 11.77 -6.01
N LYS A 102 -5.68 13.08 -6.30
CA LYS A 102 -5.80 14.15 -5.30
C LYS A 102 -7.25 14.38 -4.88
N GLU A 103 -8.18 14.40 -5.83
CA GLU A 103 -9.60 14.73 -5.60
C GLU A 103 -10.44 13.51 -5.22
N GLY A 104 -10.04 12.31 -5.66
CA GLY A 104 -10.85 11.09 -5.59
C GLY A 104 -11.07 10.48 -4.20
N GLY A 105 -10.57 11.09 -3.12
CA GLY A 105 -10.76 10.59 -1.76
C GLY A 105 -10.29 9.13 -1.57
N SER A 106 -10.98 8.38 -0.71
CA SER A 106 -10.66 6.97 -0.40
C SER A 106 -11.13 5.96 -1.47
N THR A 107 -11.96 6.37 -2.43
CA THR A 107 -12.63 5.41 -3.33
C THR A 107 -12.89 6.02 -4.71
N LEU A 108 -12.19 5.52 -5.73
CA LEU A 108 -12.37 5.93 -7.11
C LEU A 108 -13.54 5.19 -7.77
N THR A 109 -14.36 5.90 -8.53
CA THR A 109 -15.47 5.30 -9.28
C THR A 109 -14.97 4.59 -10.56
N PRO A 110 -15.68 3.57 -11.07
CA PRO A 110 -15.35 2.94 -12.35
C PRO A 110 -15.27 3.95 -13.50
N ALA A 111 -16.19 4.91 -13.57
CA ALA A 111 -16.22 5.93 -14.62
C ALA A 111 -14.97 6.82 -14.62
N GLN A 112 -14.48 7.20 -13.43
CA GLN A 112 -13.25 7.96 -13.29
C GLN A 112 -12.01 7.17 -13.78
N LEU A 113 -11.95 5.87 -13.47
CA LEU A 113 -10.86 5.01 -13.92
C LEU A 113 -10.88 4.84 -15.43
N THR A 114 -12.05 4.58 -16.02
CA THR A 114 -12.22 4.45 -17.48
C THR A 114 -11.87 5.75 -18.21
N SER A 115 -12.21 6.91 -17.63
CA SER A 115 -11.83 8.22 -18.19
C SER A 115 -10.31 8.36 -18.28
N LEU A 116 -9.57 7.98 -17.22
CA LEU A 116 -8.11 8.03 -17.24
C LEU A 116 -7.51 6.99 -18.21
N GLU A 117 -8.06 5.77 -18.23
CA GLU A 117 -7.64 4.68 -19.12
C GLU A 117 -7.78 5.04 -20.61
N SER A 118 -8.80 5.83 -20.98
CA SER A 118 -9.02 6.28 -22.36
C SER A 118 -7.84 7.06 -22.97
N ARG A 119 -6.96 7.63 -22.11
CA ARG A 119 -5.77 8.39 -22.53
C ARG A 119 -4.61 7.50 -22.98
N HIS A 120 -4.65 6.19 -22.70
CA HIS A 120 -3.59 5.27 -23.10
C HIS A 120 -3.55 5.06 -24.63
N ALA A 121 -4.72 4.98 -25.28
CA ALA A 121 -4.77 4.69 -26.71
C ALA A 121 -4.10 5.79 -27.58
N PRO A 122 -4.35 7.10 -27.35
CA PRO A 122 -3.60 8.16 -28.04
C PRO A 122 -2.09 8.13 -27.79
N ILE A 123 -1.65 7.84 -26.55
CA ILE A 123 -0.22 7.74 -26.20
C ILE A 123 0.43 6.60 -26.98
N TRP A 124 -0.19 5.41 -26.97
CA TRP A 124 0.31 4.25 -27.69
C TRP A 124 0.37 4.51 -29.20
N SER A 125 -0.68 5.10 -29.76
CA SER A 125 -0.74 5.45 -31.18
C SER A 125 0.41 6.39 -31.58
N ALA A 126 0.64 7.47 -30.83
CA ALA A 126 1.73 8.40 -31.10
C ALA A 126 3.11 7.72 -31.06
N ALA A 127 3.33 6.82 -30.11
CA ALA A 127 4.58 6.07 -30.00
C ALA A 127 4.76 5.12 -31.20
N VAL A 128 3.73 4.35 -31.56
CA VAL A 128 3.77 3.42 -32.70
C VAL A 128 3.98 4.15 -34.02
N GLU A 129 3.25 5.23 -34.28
CA GLU A 129 3.42 6.04 -35.50
C GLU A 129 4.83 6.63 -35.58
N GLY A 130 5.38 7.10 -34.46
CA GLY A 130 6.73 7.69 -34.41
C GLY A 130 7.86 6.72 -34.73
N VAL A 131 7.67 5.42 -34.51
CA VAL A 131 8.71 4.40 -34.73
C VAL A 131 8.52 3.65 -36.05
N ARG A 132 7.46 3.92 -36.82
CA ARG A 132 7.23 3.25 -38.11
C ARG A 132 8.35 3.49 -39.12
N ALA A 133 8.91 4.70 -39.11
CA ALA A 133 10.00 5.06 -40.02
C ALA A 133 11.33 4.41 -39.62
N ASP A 134 11.53 4.11 -38.33
CA ASP A 134 12.72 3.44 -37.81
C ASP A 134 12.34 2.44 -36.70
N PRO A 135 12.14 1.17 -37.06
CA PRO A 135 11.79 0.13 -36.10
C PRO A 135 12.85 -0.10 -35.00
N VAL A 136 14.11 0.28 -35.23
CA VAL A 136 15.19 0.13 -34.23
C VAL A 136 14.95 1.08 -33.05
N ILE A 137 14.49 2.30 -33.32
CA ILE A 137 14.10 3.26 -32.26
C ILE A 137 12.91 2.72 -31.46
N GLY A 138 12.04 1.91 -32.07
CA GLY A 138 10.94 1.21 -31.40
C GLY A 138 11.37 0.39 -30.19
N VAL A 139 12.56 -0.24 -30.25
CA VAL A 139 13.12 -1.02 -29.14
C VAL A 139 13.42 -0.16 -27.91
N LEU A 140 13.71 1.13 -28.11
CA LEU A 140 13.97 2.07 -27.02
C LEU A 140 12.69 2.78 -26.56
N VAL A 141 11.78 3.14 -27.47
CA VAL A 141 10.63 3.99 -27.15
C VAL A 141 9.42 3.20 -26.64
N LEU A 142 9.10 2.06 -27.25
CA LEU A 142 7.87 1.34 -26.92
C LEU A 142 7.85 0.73 -25.50
N PRO A 143 8.95 0.15 -24.97
CA PRO A 143 8.91 -0.46 -23.64
C PRO A 143 8.49 0.48 -22.49
N PRO A 144 9.08 1.67 -22.31
CA PRO A 144 8.64 2.55 -21.21
C PRO A 144 7.23 3.11 -21.43
N VAL A 145 6.77 3.26 -22.69
CA VAL A 145 5.38 3.63 -22.97
C VAL A 145 4.42 2.52 -22.55
N ASN A 146 4.77 1.26 -22.83
CA ASN A 146 4.01 0.10 -22.37
C ASN A 146 4.00 0.00 -20.84
N GLU A 147 5.15 0.25 -20.19
CA GLU A 147 5.28 0.22 -18.73
C GLU A 147 4.36 1.25 -18.04
N VAL A 148 4.17 2.44 -18.62
CA VAL A 148 3.20 3.43 -18.12
C VAL A 148 1.77 2.84 -18.11
N ILE A 149 1.40 2.13 -19.18
CA ILE A 149 0.07 1.50 -19.33
C ILE A 149 -0.09 0.33 -18.35
N ASP A 150 0.94 -0.52 -18.22
CA ASP A 150 0.92 -1.68 -17.33
C ASP A 150 0.82 -1.26 -15.86
N LEU A 151 1.58 -0.25 -15.45
CA LEU A 151 1.58 0.25 -14.07
C LEU A 151 0.22 0.85 -13.66
N PHE A 152 -0.54 1.42 -14.60
CA PHE A 152 -1.92 1.81 -14.33
C PHE A 152 -2.78 0.59 -13.97
N SER A 153 -2.71 -0.48 -14.77
CA SER A 153 -3.45 -1.72 -14.53
C SER A 153 -3.10 -2.34 -13.18
N VAL A 154 -1.80 -2.36 -12.83
CA VAL A 154 -1.34 -2.83 -11.51
C VAL A 154 -1.90 -1.98 -10.38
N ARG A 155 -1.91 -0.65 -10.53
CA ARG A 155 -2.44 0.27 -9.52
C ARG A 155 -3.94 0.08 -9.31
N VAL A 156 -4.71 -0.11 -10.38
CA VAL A 156 -6.16 -0.40 -10.31
C VAL A 156 -6.42 -1.76 -9.67
N ALA A 157 -5.67 -2.80 -10.05
CA ALA A 157 -5.80 -4.14 -9.47
C ALA A 157 -5.45 -4.14 -7.98
N SER A 158 -4.36 -3.46 -7.58
CA SER A 158 -3.94 -3.35 -6.18
C SER A 158 -4.99 -2.65 -5.32
N ALA A 159 -5.67 -1.64 -5.86
CA ALA A 159 -6.76 -0.95 -5.16
C ALA A 159 -8.01 -1.83 -4.95
N ARG A 160 -8.20 -2.87 -5.78
CA ARG A 160 -9.34 -3.80 -5.70
C ARG A 160 -9.05 -5.07 -4.90
N ARG A 161 -7.81 -5.25 -4.38
CA ARG A 161 -7.47 -6.43 -3.57
C ARG A 161 -8.21 -6.40 -2.23
N HIS A 162 -9.23 -7.23 -2.12
CA HIS A 162 -9.84 -7.63 -0.86
C HIS A 162 -9.62 -9.13 -0.65
N LEU A 163 -9.72 -9.60 0.60
CA LEU A 163 -9.79 -11.04 0.85
C LEU A 163 -11.06 -11.57 0.13
N PRO A 164 -10.99 -12.69 -0.60
CA PRO A 164 -12.21 -13.36 -1.05
C PRO A 164 -13.06 -13.73 0.19
N PRO A 165 -14.40 -13.66 0.08
CA PRO A 165 -15.31 -13.95 1.19
C PRO A 165 -15.21 -15.39 1.68
#